data_AF-A0A484IDZ9-F1
#
_entry.id   AF-A0A484IDZ9-F1
#
_cell.length_a   1.000
_cell.length_b   1.000
_cell.length_c   1.000
_cell.angle_alpha   90.00
_cell.angle_beta   90.00
_cell.angle_gamma   90.00
#
_symmetry.space_group_name_H-M   'P 1'
#
loop_
_entity.id
_entity.type
_entity.pdbx_description
1 polymer ?
#
loop_
_entity_poly.entity_id
_entity_poly.type
_entity_poly.pdbx_seq_one_letter_code
_entity_poly.pdbx_strand_id
1 'polypeptide(L)'
;MNFFDPLVIWIHLIFTSIWVGGSIFLGLVLAPLLKKTIPDLNERISFMVIVGRRFNYLGGSSLIILVITGIYNARYFFGQPSLLFESTYGYILLAKIFLVCILFIVYAIHVMILNKNVERQIVDRKVPEEYFTSLRSKIILLGRLTVGLSISVLLLAAFLDTGLPELD
;
A
#
# COMPACT_ATOMS: atom_id res chain seq x y z
N MET A 1 -12.38 -14.25 -23.50
CA MET A 1 -11.65 -14.30 -22.22
C MET A 1 -11.05 -15.69 -22.06
N ASN A 2 -9.76 -15.78 -21.73
CA ASN A 2 -9.14 -17.06 -21.42
C ASN A 2 -9.50 -17.44 -19.97
N PHE A 3 -9.57 -18.74 -19.67
CA PHE A 3 -9.89 -19.26 -18.33
C PHE A 3 -8.99 -18.68 -17.20
N PHE A 4 -7.79 -18.22 -17.55
CA PHE A 4 -6.85 -17.61 -16.62
C PHE A 4 -7.21 -16.18 -16.18
N ASP A 5 -8.02 -15.46 -16.95
CA ASP A 5 -8.28 -14.03 -16.68
C ASP A 5 -9.03 -13.81 -15.35
N PRO A 6 -10.11 -14.55 -15.03
CA PRO A 6 -10.78 -14.44 -13.73
C PRO A 6 -9.87 -14.85 -12.56
N LEU A 7 -8.96 -15.82 -12.76
CA LEU A 7 -8.02 -16.25 -11.72
C LEU A 7 -7.02 -15.14 -11.39
N VAL A 8 -6.48 -14.45 -12.39
CA VAL A 8 -5.56 -13.32 -12.16
C VAL A 8 -6.26 -12.18 -11.43
N ILE A 9 -7.50 -11.86 -11.81
CA ILE A 9 -8.32 -10.85 -11.12
C ILE A 9 -8.57 -11.28 -9.68
N TRP A 10 -8.97 -12.52 -9.44
CA TRP A 10 -9.21 -13.05 -8.09
C TRP A 10 -7.95 -12.97 -7.21
N ILE A 11 -6.78 -13.35 -7.75
CA ILE A 11 -5.49 -13.18 -7.06
C ILE A 11 -5.25 -11.70 -6.74
N HIS A 12 -5.42 -10.80 -7.73
CA HIS A 12 -5.26 -9.35 -7.53
C HIS A 12 -6.13 -8.83 -6.39
N LEU A 13 -7.41 -9.25 -6.32
CA LEU A 13 -8.36 -8.85 -5.28
C LEU A 13 -7.96 -9.36 -3.88
N ILE A 14 -7.46 -10.61 -3.77
CA ILE A 14 -6.97 -11.14 -2.50
C ILE A 14 -5.82 -10.29 -1.97
N PHE A 15 -4.80 -10.05 -2.81
CA PHE A 15 -3.63 -9.29 -2.38
C PHE A 15 -3.94 -7.81 -2.16
N THR A 16 -4.94 -7.28 -2.86
CA THR A 16 -5.47 -5.94 -2.60
C THR A 16 -6.14 -5.89 -1.23
N SER A 17 -6.94 -6.90 -0.89
CA SER A 17 -7.61 -7.00 0.41
C SER A 17 -6.61 -7.11 1.56
N ILE A 18 -5.55 -7.89 1.40
CA ILE A 18 -4.46 -8.02 2.37
C ILE A 18 -3.74 -6.67 2.55
N TRP A 19 -3.33 -6.05 1.45
CA TRP A 19 -2.58 -4.79 1.47
C TRP A 19 -3.42 -3.64 2.03
N VAL A 20 -4.54 -3.33 1.39
CA VAL A 20 -5.35 -2.15 1.72
C VAL A 20 -6.10 -2.38 3.03
N GLY A 21 -6.74 -3.53 3.19
CA GLY A 21 -7.48 -3.87 4.41
C GLY A 21 -6.56 -3.95 5.64
N GLY A 22 -5.40 -4.59 5.51
CA GLY A 22 -4.40 -4.63 6.58
C GLY A 22 -3.88 -3.24 6.96
N SER A 23 -3.59 -2.39 5.97
CA SER A 23 -3.11 -1.02 6.22
C SER A 23 -4.18 -0.15 6.91
N ILE A 24 -5.45 -0.27 6.49
CA ILE A 24 -6.58 0.39 7.14
C ILE A 24 -6.75 -0.11 8.58
N PHE A 25 -6.68 -1.42 8.81
CA PHE A 25 -6.76 -2.01 10.15
C PHE A 25 -5.68 -1.46 11.09
N LEU A 26 -4.42 -1.38 10.63
CA LEU A 26 -3.34 -0.81 11.42
C LEU A 26 -3.59 0.65 11.80
N GLY A 27 -4.10 1.46 10.87
CA GLY A 27 -4.32 2.88 11.08
C GLY A 27 -5.58 3.23 11.88
N LEU A 28 -6.70 2.54 11.63
CA LEU A 28 -8.00 2.89 12.19
C LEU A 28 -8.42 2.04 13.40
N VAL A 29 -7.88 0.84 13.54
CA VAL A 29 -8.24 -0.06 14.64
C VAL A 29 -7.08 -0.18 15.63
N LEU A 30 -5.91 -0.64 15.16
CA LEU A 30 -4.79 -0.91 16.04
C LEU A 30 -4.21 0.36 16.67
N ALA A 31 -3.91 1.39 15.87
CA ALA A 31 -3.29 2.61 16.40
C ALA A 31 -4.18 3.32 17.45
N PRO A 32 -5.50 3.48 17.27
CA PRO A 32 -6.37 4.03 18.31
C PRO A 32 -6.51 3.13 19.54
N LEU A 33 -6.59 1.81 19.34
CA LEU A 33 -6.65 0.85 20.45
C LEU A 33 -5.42 0.98 21.34
N LEU A 34 -4.23 0.94 20.77
CA LEU A 34 -2.99 1.06 21.53
C LEU A 34 -2.85 2.43 22.19
N LYS A 35 -3.39 3.50 21.58
CA LYS A 35 -3.45 4.82 22.21
C LYS A 35 -4.27 4.80 23.51
N LYS A 36 -5.31 3.97 23.57
CA LYS A 36 -6.19 3.82 24.73
C LYS A 36 -5.63 2.86 25.78
N THR A 37 -5.00 1.76 25.36
CA THR A 37 -4.56 0.69 26.29
C THR A 37 -3.12 0.82 26.77
N ILE A 38 -2.26 1.53 26.04
CA ILE A 38 -0.86 1.76 26.39
C ILE A 38 -0.62 3.28 26.54
N PRO A 39 -0.68 3.81 27.78
CA PRO A 39 -0.46 5.23 28.06
C PRO A 39 0.99 5.65 27.77
N ASP A 40 1.95 4.77 28.06
CA ASP A 40 3.37 5.02 27.79
C ASP A 40 3.60 5.12 26.27
N LEU A 41 4.10 6.28 25.87
CA LEU A 41 4.27 6.61 24.46
C LEU A 41 5.33 5.70 23.80
N ASN A 42 6.42 5.43 24.51
CA ASN A 42 7.57 4.69 23.98
C ASN A 42 7.24 3.20 23.83
N GLU A 43 6.53 2.62 24.78
CA GLU A 43 6.01 1.25 24.72
C GLU A 43 5.01 1.09 23.58
N ARG A 44 4.08 2.05 23.42
CA ARG A 44 3.12 2.06 22.31
C ARG A 44 3.80 2.10 20.95
N ILE A 45 4.81 2.96 20.80
CA ILE A 45 5.57 3.07 19.54
C ILE A 45 6.34 1.79 19.27
N SER A 46 7.03 1.25 20.28
CA SER A 46 7.77 -0.01 20.15
C SER A 46 6.87 -1.14 19.66
N PHE A 47 5.67 -1.25 20.23
CA PHE A 47 4.66 -2.22 19.79
C PHE A 47 4.23 -2.00 18.33
N MET A 48 3.92 -0.75 17.96
CA MET A 48 3.56 -0.40 16.58
C MET A 48 4.66 -0.71 15.57
N VAL A 49 5.93 -0.48 15.93
CA VAL A 49 7.08 -0.79 15.06
C VAL A 49 7.22 -2.29 14.86
N ILE A 50 7.09 -3.09 15.92
CA ILE A 50 7.16 -4.57 15.83
C ILE A 50 6.04 -5.10 14.93
N VAL A 51 4.81 -4.65 15.14
CA VAL A 51 3.66 -5.07 14.32
C VAL A 51 3.81 -4.60 12.88
N GLY A 52 4.20 -3.32 12.67
CA GLY A 52 4.42 -2.74 11.35
C GLY A 52 5.50 -3.49 10.55
N ARG A 53 6.61 -3.86 11.18
CA ARG A 53 7.66 -4.68 10.52
C ARG A 53 7.14 -6.06 10.13
N ARG A 54 6.35 -6.71 10.98
CA ARG A 54 5.71 -8.00 10.63
C ARG A 54 4.74 -7.84 9.46
N PHE A 55 3.92 -6.80 9.49
CA PHE A 55 3.01 -6.49 8.39
C PHE A 55 3.77 -6.21 7.09
N ASN A 56 4.90 -5.50 7.12
CA ASN A 56 5.69 -5.19 5.91
C ASN A 56 6.17 -6.43 5.13
N TYR A 57 6.35 -7.60 5.78
CA TYR A 57 6.64 -8.84 5.05
C TYR A 57 5.44 -9.27 4.19
N LEU A 58 4.24 -9.25 4.76
CA LEU A 58 3.01 -9.63 4.08
C LEU A 58 2.57 -8.54 3.08
N GLY A 59 2.64 -7.27 3.47
CA GLY A 59 2.36 -6.13 2.62
C GLY A 59 3.34 -6.06 1.44
N GLY A 60 4.65 -6.18 1.68
CA GLY A 60 5.65 -6.11 0.62
C GLY A 60 5.49 -7.21 -0.42
N SER A 61 5.24 -8.45 0.01
CA SER A 61 4.93 -9.56 -0.90
C SER A 61 3.61 -9.33 -1.65
N SER A 62 2.59 -8.79 -0.99
CA SER A 62 1.32 -8.41 -1.64
C SER A 62 1.55 -7.37 -2.72
N LEU A 63 2.34 -6.33 -2.47
CA LEU A 63 2.60 -5.26 -3.44
C LEU A 63 3.30 -5.78 -4.70
N ILE A 64 4.25 -6.71 -4.55
CA ILE A 64 4.92 -7.36 -5.70
C ILE A 64 3.89 -8.10 -6.56
N ILE A 65 3.03 -8.90 -5.94
CA ILE A 65 2.00 -9.67 -6.65
C ILE A 65 0.98 -8.74 -7.31
N LEU A 66 0.62 -7.64 -6.66
CA LEU A 66 -0.27 -6.61 -7.21
C LEU A 66 0.30 -5.94 -8.46
N VAL A 67 1.60 -5.66 -8.48
CA VAL A 67 2.27 -5.11 -9.68
C VAL A 67 2.23 -6.13 -10.81
N ILE A 68 2.61 -7.38 -10.57
CA ILE A 68 2.62 -8.44 -11.59
C ILE A 68 1.22 -8.67 -12.18
N THR A 69 0.23 -8.85 -11.32
CA THR A 69 -1.17 -9.07 -11.74
C THR A 69 -1.79 -7.83 -12.38
N GLY A 70 -1.42 -6.62 -11.92
CA GLY A 70 -1.83 -5.36 -12.54
C GLY A 70 -1.31 -5.19 -13.96
N ILE A 71 -0.03 -5.53 -14.20
CA ILE A 71 0.59 -5.56 -15.53
C ILE A 71 -0.16 -6.55 -16.44
N TYR A 72 -0.47 -7.75 -15.95
CA TYR A 72 -1.26 -8.73 -16.71
C TYR A 72 -2.67 -8.21 -17.02
N ASN A 73 -3.34 -7.55 -16.07
CA ASN A 73 -4.67 -6.99 -16.32
C ASN A 73 -4.65 -5.86 -17.35
N ALA A 74 -3.54 -5.13 -17.49
CA ALA A 74 -3.34 -4.10 -18.49
C ALA A 74 -2.86 -4.62 -19.87
N ARG A 75 -2.70 -5.94 -20.04
CA ARG A 75 -2.06 -6.57 -21.24
C ARG A 75 -2.68 -6.16 -22.58
N TYR A 76 -3.97 -5.85 -22.61
CA TYR A 76 -4.66 -5.42 -23.82
C TYR A 76 -3.98 -4.20 -24.47
N PHE A 77 -3.52 -3.25 -23.65
CA PHE A 77 -2.85 -2.04 -24.12
C PHE A 77 -1.43 -2.27 -24.65
N PHE A 78 -0.83 -3.46 -24.46
CA PHE A 78 0.44 -3.80 -25.09
C PHE A 78 0.29 -4.06 -26.59
N GLY A 79 -0.87 -4.53 -27.04
CA GLY A 79 -1.18 -4.71 -28.46
C GLY A 79 -1.62 -3.41 -29.15
N GLN A 80 -2.23 -2.48 -28.40
CA GLN A 80 -2.73 -1.20 -28.92
C GLN A 80 -2.44 -0.05 -27.94
N PRO A 81 -1.18 0.45 -27.88
CA PRO A 81 -0.80 1.48 -26.93
C PRO A 81 -1.51 2.83 -27.12
N SER A 82 -1.96 3.15 -28.34
CA SER A 82 -2.65 4.42 -28.63
C SER A 82 -3.93 4.58 -27.79
N LEU A 83 -4.63 3.48 -27.50
CA LEU A 83 -5.84 3.48 -26.69
C LEU A 83 -5.63 3.99 -25.26
N LEU A 84 -4.39 3.99 -24.75
CA LEU A 84 -4.07 4.62 -23.45
C LEU A 84 -4.30 6.14 -23.46
N PHE A 85 -4.19 6.79 -24.62
CA PHE A 85 -4.27 8.24 -24.79
C PHE A 85 -5.53 8.68 -25.56
N GLU A 86 -6.31 7.73 -26.07
CA GLU A 86 -7.48 8.00 -26.90
C GLU A 86 -8.80 7.69 -26.17
N SER A 87 -8.74 7.07 -24.98
CA SER A 87 -9.92 6.65 -24.23
C SER A 87 -9.92 7.11 -22.78
N THR A 88 -11.11 7.39 -22.23
CA THR A 88 -11.29 7.68 -20.81
C THR A 88 -10.76 6.53 -19.94
N TYR A 89 -10.99 5.28 -20.35
CA TYR A 89 -10.42 4.11 -19.69
C TYR A 89 -8.89 4.18 -19.63
N GLY A 90 -8.24 4.50 -20.76
CA GLY A 90 -6.80 4.66 -20.88
C GLY A 90 -6.24 5.72 -19.91
N TYR A 91 -6.88 6.88 -19.84
CA TYR A 91 -6.49 7.94 -18.91
C TYR A 91 -6.64 7.53 -17.44
N ILE A 92 -7.72 6.83 -17.07
CA ILE A 92 -7.91 6.32 -15.70
C ILE A 92 -6.83 5.27 -15.38
N LEU A 93 -6.51 4.39 -16.33
CA LEU A 93 -5.46 3.38 -16.16
C LEU A 93 -4.09 4.03 -15.98
N LEU A 94 -3.75 5.06 -16.77
CA LEU A 94 -2.50 5.82 -16.62
C LEU A 94 -2.43 6.51 -15.25
N ALA A 95 -3.51 7.13 -14.80
CA ALA A 95 -3.59 7.73 -13.47
C ALA A 95 -3.38 6.67 -12.37
N LYS A 96 -3.99 5.48 -12.51
CA LYS A 96 -3.80 4.36 -11.58
C LYS A 96 -2.35 3.90 -11.54
N ILE A 97 -1.70 3.72 -12.69
CA ILE A 97 -0.28 3.33 -12.78
C ILE A 97 0.60 4.39 -12.11
N PHE A 98 0.36 5.67 -12.38
CA PHE A 98 1.09 6.77 -11.76
C PHE A 98 0.97 6.75 -10.23
N LEU A 99 -0.24 6.57 -9.69
CA LEU A 99 -0.47 6.45 -8.25
C LEU A 99 0.22 5.20 -7.66
N VAL A 100 0.21 4.07 -8.37
CA VAL A 100 0.92 2.85 -7.93
C VAL A 100 2.43 3.09 -7.87
N CYS A 101 3.02 3.82 -8.83
CA CYS A 101 4.43 4.19 -8.79
C CYS A 101 4.76 5.06 -7.57
N ILE A 102 3.95 6.08 -7.28
CA ILE A 102 4.11 6.91 -6.08
C ILE A 102 3.97 6.06 -4.82
N LEU A 103 2.94 5.21 -4.76
CA LEU A 103 2.70 4.30 -3.64
C LEU A 103 3.92 3.40 -3.38
N PHE A 104 4.51 2.83 -4.43
CA PHE A 104 5.69 1.99 -4.34
C PHE A 104 6.88 2.77 -3.76
N ILE A 105 7.15 3.99 -4.25
CA ILE A 105 8.24 4.83 -3.76
C ILE A 105 8.02 5.19 -2.28
N VAL A 106 6.83 5.66 -1.93
CA VAL A 106 6.49 6.03 -0.54
C VAL A 106 6.62 4.82 0.38
N TYR A 107 6.15 3.65 -0.04
CA TYR A 107 6.25 2.42 0.73
C TYR A 107 7.70 1.96 0.87
N ALA A 108 8.51 1.99 -0.19
CA ALA A 108 9.92 1.63 -0.13
C ALA A 108 10.65 2.51 0.90
N ILE A 109 10.43 3.83 0.86
CA ILE A 109 10.98 4.76 1.85
C ILE A 109 10.47 4.42 3.26
N HIS A 110 9.18 4.12 3.42
CA HIS A 110 8.60 3.72 4.70
C HIS A 110 9.28 2.48 5.28
N VAL A 111 9.51 1.45 4.48
CA VAL A 111 10.17 0.19 4.90
C VAL A 111 11.65 0.43 5.22
N MET A 112 12.35 1.23 4.42
CA MET A 112 13.78 1.55 4.66
C MET A 112 13.99 2.30 5.97
N ILE A 113 13.05 3.20 6.32
CA ILE A 113 13.06 3.90 7.60
C ILE A 113 12.71 2.94 8.74
N LEU A 114 11.72 2.05 8.55
CA LEU A 114 11.31 1.03 9.52
C LEU A 114 12.21 -0.22 9.50
N ASN A 115 13.53 -0.01 9.49
CA ASN A 115 14.50 -1.11 9.47
C ASN A 115 14.74 -1.70 10.88
N LYS A 116 15.43 -2.85 10.91
CA LYS A 116 15.74 -3.60 12.15
C LYS A 116 16.61 -2.79 13.13
N ASN A 117 17.42 -1.86 12.64
CA ASN A 117 18.28 -1.03 13.50
C ASN A 117 17.44 0.01 14.25
N VAL A 118 16.49 0.65 13.55
CA VAL A 118 15.53 1.59 14.16
C VAL A 118 14.64 0.88 15.18
N GLU A 119 14.14 -0.31 14.86
CA GLU A 119 13.40 -1.13 15.85
C GLU A 119 14.24 -1.41 17.11
N ARG A 120 15.49 -1.88 16.95
CA ARG A 120 16.37 -2.15 18.10
C ARG A 120 16.67 -0.90 18.91
N GLN A 121 16.89 0.24 18.26
CA GLN A 121 17.16 1.50 18.96
C GLN A 121 15.94 1.99 19.76
N ILE A 122 14.74 1.85 19.20
CA ILE A 122 13.47 2.19 19.86
C ILE A 122 13.22 1.26 21.06
N VAL A 123 13.39 -0.05 20.86
CA VAL A 123 13.17 -1.06 21.90
C VAL A 123 14.19 -0.95 23.03
N ASP A 124 15.47 -0.74 22.70
CA ASP A 124 16.57 -0.68 23.69
C ASP A 124 16.70 0.69 24.38
N ARG A 125 15.90 1.71 24.01
CA ARG A 125 15.94 3.09 24.54
C ARG A 125 17.33 3.76 24.47
N LYS A 126 18.10 3.49 23.40
CA LYS A 126 19.54 3.85 23.30
C LYS A 126 19.86 5.23 22.70
N VAL A 127 18.87 6.03 22.27
CA VAL A 127 19.09 7.27 21.50
C VAL A 127 18.34 8.46 22.13
N PRO A 128 18.81 9.72 22.00
CA PRO A 128 18.11 10.89 22.55
C PRO A 128 16.65 11.02 22.05
N GLU A 129 15.73 11.39 22.95
CA GLU A 129 14.28 11.56 22.71
C GLU A 129 13.95 12.47 21.50
N GLU A 130 14.81 13.45 21.22
CA GLU A 130 14.64 14.41 20.12
C GLU A 130 14.79 13.76 18.73
N TYR A 131 15.69 12.78 18.59
CA TYR A 131 15.85 12.00 17.36
C TYR A 131 14.62 11.15 17.07
N PHE A 132 14.04 10.53 18.10
CA PHE A 132 12.86 9.68 17.95
C PHE A 132 11.60 10.46 17.55
N THR A 133 11.46 11.70 18.01
CA THR A 133 10.27 12.52 17.75
C THR A 133 10.13 12.88 16.26
N SER A 134 11.23 13.25 15.60
CA SER A 134 11.25 13.58 14.18
C SER A 134 11.09 12.33 13.29
N LEU A 135 11.75 11.22 13.65
CA LEU A 135 11.68 9.95 12.93
C LEU A 135 10.25 9.37 12.99
N ARG A 136 9.64 9.40 14.17
CA ARG A 136 8.25 8.98 14.40
C ARG A 136 7.28 9.72 13.48
N SER A 137 7.38 11.04 13.43
CA SER A 137 6.47 11.87 12.65
C SER A 137 6.54 11.52 11.15
N LYS A 138 7.75 11.23 10.65
CA LYS A 138 7.95 10.74 9.28
C LYS A 138 7.32 9.35 9.06
N ILE A 139 7.54 8.40 9.97
CA ILE A 139 6.96 7.05 9.87
C ILE A 139 5.43 7.12 9.82
N ILE A 140 4.81 7.89 10.71
CA ILE A 140 3.35 8.05 10.77
C ILE A 140 2.82 8.74 9.51
N LEU A 141 3.47 9.82 9.06
CA LEU A 141 3.07 10.53 7.84
C LEU A 141 3.14 9.61 6.62
N LEU A 142 4.26 8.91 6.43
CA LEU A 142 4.44 7.97 5.32
C LEU A 142 3.40 6.85 5.37
N GLY A 143 3.11 6.28 6.55
CA GLY A 143 2.05 5.27 6.69
C GLY A 143 0.67 5.80 6.30
N ARG A 144 0.32 7.02 6.71
CA ARG A 144 -0.95 7.67 6.30
C ARG A 144 -1.01 7.94 4.81
N LEU A 145 0.09 8.39 4.20
CA LEU A 145 0.19 8.59 2.76
C LEU A 145 0.02 7.27 2.00
N THR A 146 0.67 6.18 2.45
CA THR A 146 0.51 4.85 1.88
C THR A 146 -0.96 4.41 1.90
N VAL A 147 -1.67 4.57 3.02
CA VAL A 147 -3.10 4.23 3.12
C VAL A 147 -3.93 5.09 2.18
N GLY A 148 -3.73 6.41 2.18
CA GLY A 148 -4.48 7.33 1.32
C GLY A 148 -4.30 7.02 -0.16
N LEU A 149 -3.05 6.83 -0.61
CA LEU A 149 -2.73 6.43 -1.98
C LEU A 149 -3.36 5.08 -2.34
N SER A 150 -3.34 4.11 -1.41
CA SER A 150 -3.93 2.79 -1.63
C SER A 150 -5.45 2.85 -1.83
N ILE A 151 -6.15 3.68 -1.05
CA ILE A 151 -7.59 3.91 -1.19
C ILE A 151 -7.88 4.60 -2.53
N SER A 152 -7.09 5.58 -2.94
CA SER A 152 -7.23 6.23 -4.25
C SER A 152 -7.01 5.27 -5.42
N VAL A 153 -6.02 4.37 -5.33
CA VAL A 153 -5.79 3.32 -6.33
C VAL A 153 -6.97 2.36 -6.42
N LEU A 154 -7.55 1.97 -5.28
CA LEU A 154 -8.77 1.16 -5.22
C LEU A 154 -9.96 1.87 -5.87
N LEU A 155 -10.14 3.16 -5.62
CA LEU A 155 -11.20 3.95 -6.23
C LEU A 155 -11.06 3.98 -7.77
N LEU A 156 -9.85 4.22 -8.29
CA LEU A 156 -9.61 4.16 -9.73
C LEU A 156 -9.82 2.75 -10.30
N ALA A 157 -9.52 1.69 -9.54
CA ALA A 157 -9.84 0.33 -9.96
C ALA A 157 -11.36 0.12 -10.12
N ALA A 158 -12.17 0.63 -9.18
CA ALA A 158 -13.63 0.56 -9.31
C ALA A 158 -14.14 1.30 -10.57
N PHE A 159 -13.57 2.47 -10.87
CA PHE A 159 -13.93 3.19 -12.10
C PHE A 159 -13.57 2.43 -13.38
N LEU A 160 -12.42 1.73 -13.40
CA LEU A 160 -12.04 0.87 -14.52
C LEU A 160 -13.00 -0.32 -14.70
N ASP A 161 -13.42 -0.94 -13.60
CA ASP A 161 -14.35 -2.08 -13.63
C ASP A 161 -15.76 -1.65 -14.08
N THR A 162 -16.22 -0.44 -13.72
CA THR A 162 -17.50 0.12 -14.19
C THR A 162 -17.43 0.68 -15.61
N GLY A 163 -16.23 1.03 -16.08
CA GLY A 163 -16.00 1.72 -17.35
C GLY A 163 -15.75 0.79 -18.54
N LEU A 164 -16.23 -0.46 -18.48
CA LEU A 164 -16.22 -1.34 -19.64
C LEU A 164 -16.77 -0.58 -20.87
N PRO A 165 -16.02 -0.49 -21.98
CA PRO A 165 -16.70 -0.50 -23.25
C PRO A 165 -17.42 -1.84 -23.28
N GLU A 166 -18.76 -1.81 -23.28
CA GLU A 166 -19.52 -2.92 -23.85
C GLU A 166 -18.91 -3.16 -25.24
N LEU A 167 -18.14 -4.23 -25.35
CA LEU A 167 -17.71 -4.77 -26.63
C LEU A 167 -18.94 -5.44 -27.22
N ASP A 168 -19.82 -4.62 -27.79
CA ASP A 168 -20.70 -5.03 -28.89
C ASP A 168 -19.88 -5.12 -30.19
#